data_AF-A0A955BGP2-F1
#
_entry.id   AF-A0A955BGP2-F1
#
_cell.length_a   1.000
_cell.length_b   1.000
_cell.length_c   1.000
_cell.angle_alpha   90.00
_cell.angle_beta   90.00
_cell.angle_gamma   90.00
#
_symmetry.space_group_name_H-M   'P 1'
#
loop_
_entity.id
_entity.type
_entity.pdbx_description
1 polymer ?
#
loop_
_entity_poly.entity_id
_entity_poly.type
_entity_poly.pdbx_seq_one_letter_code
_entity_poly.pdbx_strand_id
1 'polypeptide(L)'
;MDKCLEYFKAVISDPKRAEPWLEWWERNAETVRSHFPREDYLRLKFRKLEAARQILFDRGMLDENELDYCSPNFGDTHCHFCGQELFWAIPGETTPDQIVASARKIGDEQIERDRWIHPGVYCPNGCVFVMHHYVLPTNWNSPREDATNNPMNPSGGSGGS
;
A
#
# COMPACT_ATOMS: atom_id res chain seq x y z
N MET A 1 22.96 -12.09 6.25
CA MET A 1 22.42 -11.00 7.08
C MET A 1 22.97 -9.64 6.66
N ASP A 2 24.29 -9.46 6.58
CA ASP A 2 24.92 -8.14 6.34
C ASP A 2 24.47 -7.45 5.05
N LYS A 3 24.36 -8.19 3.95
CA LYS A 3 23.85 -7.65 2.67
C LYS A 3 22.44 -7.05 2.75
N CYS A 4 21.56 -7.58 3.62
CA CYS A 4 20.23 -7.01 3.82
C CYS A 4 20.31 -5.68 4.55
N LEU A 5 21.18 -5.58 5.56
CA LEU A 5 21.37 -4.33 6.30
C LEU A 5 22.06 -3.26 5.47
N GLU A 6 23.02 -3.66 4.63
CA GLU A 6 23.66 -2.78 3.64
C GLU A 6 22.61 -2.21 2.68
N TYR A 7 21.72 -3.06 2.17
CA TYR A 7 20.61 -2.59 1.34
C TYR A 7 19.69 -1.63 2.10
N PHE A 8 19.27 -1.98 3.32
CA PHE A 8 18.41 -1.11 4.14
C PHE A 8 19.05 0.28 4.34
N LYS A 9 20.35 0.32 4.66
CA LYS A 9 21.09 1.58 4.77
C LYS A 9 21.09 2.34 3.46
N ALA A 10 21.42 1.69 2.35
CA ALA A 10 21.48 2.33 1.04
C ALA A 10 20.14 2.94 0.63
N VAL A 11 19.04 2.18 0.77
CA VAL A 11 17.69 2.65 0.39
C VAL A 11 17.14 3.72 1.31
N ILE A 12 17.56 3.75 2.59
CA ILE A 12 17.17 4.81 3.53
C ILE A 12 17.97 6.09 3.27
N SER A 13 19.28 5.99 3.04
CA SER A 13 20.16 7.15 2.82
C SER A 13 19.99 7.78 1.44
N ASP A 14 19.81 6.96 0.39
CA ASP A 14 19.58 7.46 -0.98
C ASP A 14 18.58 6.56 -1.73
N PRO A 15 17.26 6.77 -1.50
CA PRO A 15 16.22 5.98 -2.14
C PRO A 15 16.21 6.06 -3.68
N LYS A 16 16.81 7.11 -4.26
CA LYS A 16 16.82 7.31 -5.73
C LYS A 16 17.93 6.49 -6.40
N ARG A 17 19.01 6.20 -5.69
CA ARG A 17 20.13 5.39 -6.19
C ARG A 17 20.01 3.93 -5.82
N ALA A 18 19.27 3.61 -4.77
CA ALA A 18 19.00 2.24 -4.41
C ALA A 18 18.01 1.58 -5.38
N GLU A 19 18.15 0.26 -5.52
CA GLU A 19 17.12 -0.54 -6.17
C GLU A 19 15.78 -0.38 -5.42
N PRO A 20 14.63 -0.24 -6.12
CA PRO A 20 13.36 -0.06 -5.43
C PRO A 20 12.97 -1.31 -4.63
N TRP A 21 12.17 -1.09 -3.59
CA TRP A 21 11.92 -2.09 -2.56
C TRP A 21 11.31 -3.38 -3.11
N LEU A 22 10.37 -3.25 -4.06
CA LEU A 22 9.61 -4.38 -4.57
C LEU A 22 10.53 -5.37 -5.30
N GLU A 23 11.34 -4.86 -6.22
CA GLU A 23 12.28 -5.62 -7.04
C GLU A 23 13.37 -6.27 -6.18
N TRP A 24 13.87 -5.54 -5.18
CA TRP A 24 14.82 -6.11 -4.22
C TRP A 24 14.17 -7.21 -3.38
N TRP A 25 12.96 -6.97 -2.87
CA TRP A 25 12.24 -7.90 -1.99
C TRP A 25 11.94 -9.22 -2.69
N GLU A 26 11.47 -9.19 -3.94
CA GLU A 26 11.18 -10.41 -4.73
C GLU A 26 12.36 -11.38 -4.79
N ARG A 27 13.59 -10.87 -4.87
CA ARG A 27 14.81 -11.68 -4.96
C ARG A 27 15.41 -12.05 -3.61
N ASN A 28 15.10 -11.29 -2.56
CA ASN A 28 15.75 -11.41 -1.26
C ASN A 28 14.82 -11.89 -0.14
N ALA A 29 13.51 -12.07 -0.38
CA ALA A 29 12.54 -12.41 0.67
C ALA A 29 12.90 -13.66 1.47
N GLU A 30 13.37 -14.74 0.82
CA GLU A 30 13.77 -15.97 1.52
C GLU A 30 15.08 -15.78 2.31
N THR A 31 16.02 -14.98 1.79
CA THR A 31 17.22 -14.58 2.53
C THR A 31 16.85 -13.77 3.78
N VAL A 32 15.90 -12.83 3.67
CA VAL A 32 15.39 -12.09 4.83
C VAL A 32 14.71 -13.06 5.81
N ARG A 33 13.87 -13.98 5.33
CA ARG A 33 13.16 -14.95 6.18
C ARG A 33 14.09 -15.85 6.99
N SER A 34 15.23 -16.24 6.41
CA SER A 34 16.22 -17.10 7.07
C SER A 34 17.14 -16.36 8.05
N HIS A 35 17.28 -15.04 7.92
CA HIS A 35 18.20 -14.24 8.74
C HIS A 35 17.54 -13.36 9.80
N PHE A 36 16.25 -13.08 9.68
CA PHE A 36 15.53 -12.22 10.62
C PHE A 36 14.52 -13.04 11.42
N PRO A 37 14.26 -12.66 12.70
CA PRO A 37 13.16 -13.22 13.46
C PRO A 37 11.84 -13.10 12.69
N ARG A 38 10.91 -14.03 12.92
CA ARG A 38 9.62 -14.06 12.22
C ARG A 38 8.88 -12.73 12.32
N GLU A 39 8.94 -12.07 13.48
CA GLU A 39 8.32 -10.77 13.70
C GLU A 39 8.91 -9.70 12.76
N ASP A 40 10.23 -9.54 12.73
CA ASP A 40 10.92 -8.60 11.84
C ASP A 40 10.68 -8.91 10.37
N TYR A 41 10.68 -10.19 9.99
CA TYR A 41 10.31 -10.59 8.63
C TYR A 41 8.91 -10.11 8.25
N LEU A 42 7.91 -10.29 9.12
CA LEU A 42 6.55 -9.82 8.86
C LEU A 42 6.48 -8.28 8.83
N ARG A 43 7.18 -7.61 9.74
CA ARG A 43 7.29 -6.15 9.74
C ARG A 43 7.89 -5.64 8.43
N LEU A 44 8.98 -6.23 7.96
CA LEU A 44 9.59 -5.89 6.66
C LEU A 44 8.65 -6.15 5.49
N LYS A 45 7.94 -7.29 5.51
CA LYS A 45 6.97 -7.65 4.47
C LYS A 45 5.83 -6.64 4.35
N PHE A 46 5.30 -6.16 5.47
CA PHE A 46 4.09 -5.32 5.49
C PHE A 46 4.37 -3.81 5.61
N ARG A 47 5.39 -3.41 6.37
CA ARG A 47 5.75 -2.01 6.65
C ARG A 47 6.99 -1.53 5.88
N LYS A 48 7.66 -2.42 5.13
CA LYS A 48 8.74 -2.09 4.18
C LYS A 48 9.85 -1.24 4.83
N LEU A 49 10.15 -0.07 4.26
CA LEU A 49 11.22 0.83 4.71
C LEU A 49 11.05 1.35 6.13
N GLU A 50 9.81 1.46 6.62
CA GLU A 50 9.56 1.86 8.00
C GLU A 50 10.09 0.80 8.98
N ALA A 51 9.83 -0.48 8.70
CA ALA A 51 10.38 -1.58 9.48
C ALA A 51 11.91 -1.66 9.34
N ALA A 52 12.44 -1.43 8.13
CA ALA A 52 13.88 -1.41 7.91
C ALA A 52 14.59 -0.34 8.75
N ARG A 53 14.02 0.86 8.87
CA ARG A 53 14.54 1.94 9.75
C ARG A 53 14.55 1.51 11.20
N GLN A 54 13.43 1.00 11.70
CA GLN A 54 13.34 0.57 13.09
C GLN A 54 14.35 -0.55 13.39
N ILE A 55 14.51 -1.52 12.47
CA ILE A 55 15.51 -2.59 12.62
C ILE A 55 16.95 -2.05 12.64
N LEU A 56 17.25 -1.04 11.83
CA LEU A 56 18.58 -0.41 11.86
C LEU A 56 18.81 0.38 13.16
N PHE A 57 17.79 1.11 13.63
CA PHE A 57 17.85 1.82 14.91
C PHE A 57 18.00 0.86 16.10
N ASP A 58 17.20 -0.21 16.16
CA ASP A 58 17.26 -1.23 17.22
C ASP A 58 18.65 -1.90 17.29
N ARG A 59 19.41 -1.85 16.18
CA ARG A 59 20.79 -2.35 16.07
C ARG A 59 21.86 -1.28 16.30
N GLY A 60 21.49 -0.06 16.67
CA GLY A 60 22.41 1.07 16.87
C GLY A 60 23.10 1.52 15.57
N MET A 61 22.44 1.30 14.42
CA MET A 61 22.96 1.69 13.10
C MET A 61 22.34 2.98 12.54
N LEU A 62 21.35 3.53 13.24
CA LEU A 62 20.71 4.83 12.98
C LEU A 62 20.53 5.55 14.31
N ASP A 63 20.62 6.88 14.28
CA ASP A 63 20.31 7.74 15.43
C ASP A 63 18.81 8.01 15.54
N GLU A 64 18.34 8.49 16.72
CA GLU A 64 16.93 8.82 16.95
C GLU A 64 16.42 9.90 15.98
N ASN A 65 17.29 10.84 15.57
CA ASN A 65 16.95 11.85 14.57
C ASN A 65 16.70 11.25 13.17
N GLU A 66 17.22 10.06 12.89
CA GLU A 66 17.01 9.34 11.62
C GLU A 66 15.76 8.44 11.66
N LEU A 67 15.16 8.28 12.85
CA LEU A 67 13.84 7.66 13.02
C LEU A 67 12.69 8.63 12.76
N ASP A 68 12.95 9.93 12.62
CA ASP A 68 11.91 10.95 12.49
C ASP A 68 11.15 10.77 11.17
N TYR A 69 10.18 9.87 11.23
CA TYR A 69 9.27 9.53 10.17
C TYR A 69 8.33 10.71 10.06
N CYS A 70 8.64 11.63 9.15
CA CYS A 70 7.69 12.62 8.69
C CYS A 70 6.54 11.87 8.01
N SER A 71 5.55 11.48 8.82
CA SER A 71 4.25 11.10 8.31
C SER A 71 3.79 12.27 7.43
N PRO A 72 3.39 12.02 6.17
CA PRO A 72 2.95 13.09 5.29
C PRO A 72 1.86 13.91 5.99
N ASN A 73 2.06 15.21 6.05
CA ASN A 73 1.03 16.13 6.50
C ASN A 73 -0.09 16.16 5.45
N PHE A 74 -1.31 16.41 5.90
CA PHE A 74 -2.43 16.60 4.98
C PHE A 74 -2.13 17.79 4.07
N GLY A 75 -2.09 17.55 2.75
CA GLY A 75 -1.71 18.55 1.74
C GLY A 75 -0.29 18.41 1.18
N ASP A 76 0.53 17.50 1.71
CA ASP A 76 1.81 17.18 1.09
C ASP A 76 1.58 16.57 -0.30
N THR A 77 2.13 17.20 -1.33
CA THR A 77 2.01 16.74 -2.72
C THR A 77 3.14 15.79 -3.12
N HIS A 78 4.25 15.80 -2.38
CA HIS A 78 5.46 15.03 -2.70
C HIS A 78 5.99 14.29 -1.47
N CYS A 79 6.56 13.12 -1.71
CA CYS A 79 7.16 12.29 -0.68
C CYS A 79 8.44 12.96 -0.16
N HIS A 80 8.52 13.20 1.15
CA HIS A 80 9.72 13.76 1.79
C HIS A 80 10.98 12.90 1.59
N PHE A 81 10.83 11.61 1.31
CA PHE A 81 11.96 10.70 1.13
C PHE A 81 12.49 10.65 -0.31
N CYS A 82 11.64 10.35 -1.29
CA CYS A 82 12.08 10.18 -2.68
C CYS A 82 11.74 11.37 -3.59
N GLY A 83 10.96 12.33 -3.10
CA GLY A 83 10.48 13.48 -3.88
C GLY A 83 9.47 13.14 -4.96
N GLN A 84 8.96 11.90 -5.03
CA GLN A 84 7.90 11.53 -5.97
C GLN A 84 6.55 12.08 -5.53
N GLU A 85 5.68 12.34 -6.50
CA GLU A 85 4.31 12.77 -6.24
C GLU A 85 3.56 11.73 -5.40
N LEU A 86 2.89 12.18 -4.34
CA LEU A 86 2.07 11.34 -3.48
C LEU A 86 0.69 11.15 -4.09
N PHE A 87 0.22 9.91 -4.11
CA PHE A 87 -1.15 9.59 -4.47
C PHE A 87 -2.03 9.56 -3.22
N TRP A 88 -2.99 10.47 -3.15
CA TRP A 88 -4.00 10.51 -2.09
C TRP A 88 -5.26 9.79 -2.56
N ALA A 89 -5.60 8.69 -1.89
CA ALA A 89 -6.85 7.97 -2.07
C ALA A 89 -7.88 8.51 -1.06
N ILE A 90 -8.70 9.46 -1.53
CA ILE A 90 -9.70 10.18 -0.75
C ILE A 90 -11.11 9.67 -1.14
N PRO A 91 -11.90 9.13 -0.18
CA PRO A 91 -13.25 8.66 -0.45
C PRO A 91 -14.13 9.75 -1.06
N GLY A 92 -14.81 9.44 -2.17
CA GLY A 92 -15.72 10.37 -2.85
C GLY A 92 -15.02 11.36 -3.80
N GLU A 93 -13.70 11.51 -3.73
CA GLU A 93 -12.94 12.40 -4.61
C GLU A 93 -12.07 11.61 -5.61
N THR A 94 -11.40 10.55 -5.15
CA THR A 94 -10.54 9.73 -6.01
C THR A 94 -11.38 8.80 -6.88
N THR A 95 -11.19 8.87 -8.20
CA THR A 95 -11.92 8.03 -9.16
C THR A 95 -11.25 6.67 -9.38
N PRO A 96 -11.99 5.65 -9.86
CA PRO A 96 -11.41 4.37 -10.23
C PRO A 96 -10.27 4.46 -11.25
N ASP A 97 -10.36 5.38 -12.23
CA ASP A 97 -9.31 5.56 -13.25
C ASP A 97 -8.02 6.15 -12.65
N GLN A 98 -8.14 7.04 -11.66
CA GLN A 98 -6.99 7.54 -10.91
C GLN A 98 -6.33 6.43 -10.07
N ILE A 99 -7.14 5.54 -9.47
CA ILE A 99 -6.64 4.36 -8.74
C ILE A 99 -5.87 3.44 -9.69
N VAL A 100 -6.41 3.14 -10.87
CA VAL A 100 -5.74 2.32 -11.89
C VAL A 100 -4.44 2.98 -12.37
N ALA A 101 -4.45 4.29 -12.62
CA ALA A 101 -3.25 5.02 -13.01
C ALA A 101 -2.15 4.97 -11.94
N SER A 102 -2.54 5.07 -10.66
CA SER A 102 -1.62 4.90 -9.54
C SER A 102 -1.12 3.45 -9.43
N ALA A 103 -2.00 2.46 -9.57
CA ALA A 103 -1.67 1.04 -9.51
C ALA A 103 -0.61 0.65 -10.54
N ARG A 104 -0.73 1.15 -11.78
CA ARG A 104 0.27 0.96 -12.84
C ARG A 104 1.62 1.56 -12.50
N LYS A 105 1.65 2.75 -11.89
CA LYS A 105 2.90 3.39 -11.46
C LYS A 105 3.64 2.55 -10.42
N ILE A 106 2.91 1.83 -9.56
CA ILE A 106 3.49 1.01 -8.49
C ILE A 106 3.64 -0.47 -8.86
N GLY A 107 3.18 -0.88 -10.05
CA GLY A 107 3.21 -2.28 -10.49
C GLY A 107 2.26 -3.21 -9.71
N ASP A 108 1.17 -2.68 -9.15
CA ASP A 108 0.20 -3.51 -8.38
C ASP A 108 -0.99 -3.94 -9.27
N GLU A 109 -0.84 -5.11 -9.89
CA GLU A 109 -1.84 -5.70 -10.78
C GLU A 109 -3.18 -5.98 -10.08
N GLN A 110 -3.15 -6.23 -8.77
CA GLN A 110 -4.37 -6.49 -8.00
C GLN A 110 -5.20 -5.21 -7.87
N ILE A 111 -4.57 -4.10 -7.45
CA ILE A 111 -5.26 -2.81 -7.36
C ILE A 111 -5.75 -2.36 -8.73
N GLU A 112 -4.96 -2.56 -9.79
CA GLU A 112 -5.36 -2.24 -11.16
C GLU A 112 -6.63 -3.00 -11.58
N ARG A 113 -6.69 -4.31 -11.31
CA ARG A 113 -7.85 -5.14 -11.65
C ARG A 113 -9.07 -4.79 -10.80
N ASP A 114 -8.88 -4.67 -9.49
CA ASP A 114 -9.96 -4.51 -8.53
C ASP A 114 -10.51 -3.06 -8.52
N ARG A 115 -9.74 -2.12 -9.08
CA ARG A 115 -10.06 -0.67 -9.17
C ARG A 115 -10.40 -0.04 -7.81
N TRP A 116 -9.87 -0.64 -6.75
CA TRP A 116 -10.11 -0.26 -5.38
C TRP A 116 -8.79 -0.25 -4.63
N ILE A 117 -8.61 0.78 -3.83
CA ILE A 117 -7.49 0.91 -2.91
C ILE A 117 -8.02 1.45 -1.59
N HIS A 118 -7.38 1.05 -0.49
CA HIS A 118 -7.75 1.58 0.81
C HIS A 118 -7.57 3.11 0.84
N PRO A 119 -8.40 3.86 1.57
CA PRO A 119 -8.17 5.28 1.78
C PRO A 119 -6.84 5.55 2.49
N GLY A 120 -6.06 6.51 1.99
CA GLY A 120 -4.69 6.69 2.45
C GLY A 120 -3.86 7.58 1.55
N VAL A 121 -2.57 7.66 1.88
CA VAL A 121 -1.56 8.32 1.06
C VAL A 121 -0.46 7.33 0.70
N TYR A 122 -0.12 7.31 -0.59
CA TYR A 122 0.70 6.29 -1.24
C TYR A 122 1.84 6.96 -1.99
N CYS A 123 3.07 6.65 -1.60
CA CYS A 123 4.23 6.98 -2.43
C CYS A 123 4.43 5.88 -3.48
N PRO A 124 4.66 6.21 -4.77
CA PRO A 124 4.80 5.19 -5.80
C PRO A 124 6.03 4.29 -5.60
N ASN A 125 7.08 4.80 -4.94
CA ASN A 125 8.26 4.02 -4.58
C ASN A 125 8.08 3.21 -3.27
N GLY A 126 6.89 3.26 -2.66
CA GLY A 126 6.60 2.58 -1.40
C GLY A 126 7.30 3.18 -0.17
N CYS A 127 7.84 4.40 -0.27
CA CYS A 127 8.53 5.06 0.85
C CYS A 127 7.59 5.46 1.98
N VAL A 128 6.35 5.78 1.64
CA VAL A 128 5.30 6.24 2.55
C VAL A 128 4.02 5.50 2.21
N PHE A 129 3.39 4.98 3.27
CA PHE A 129 2.07 4.39 3.23
C PHE A 129 1.39 4.71 4.56
N VAL A 130 0.40 5.60 4.52
CA VAL A 130 -0.43 5.90 5.70
C VAL A 130 -1.85 5.53 5.37
N MET A 131 -2.37 4.52 6.06
CA MET A 131 -3.80 4.20 6.00
C MET A 131 -4.55 5.22 6.85
N HIS A 132 -5.48 5.92 6.22
CA HIS A 132 -6.45 6.69 6.96
C HIS A 132 -7.62 5.79 7.30
N HIS A 133 -7.84 5.55 8.59
CA HIS A 133 -9.14 5.08 9.05
C HIS A 133 -10.14 6.22 8.87
N TYR A 134 -10.75 6.31 7.69
CA TYR A 134 -11.93 7.13 7.53
C TYR A 134 -13.04 6.46 8.34
N VAL A 135 -13.29 7.01 9.53
CA VAL A 135 -14.54 6.74 10.23
C VAL A 135 -15.63 7.22 9.30
N LEU A 136 -16.35 6.30 8.67
CA LEU A 136 -17.48 6.65 7.82
C LEU A 136 -18.41 7.56 8.64
N PRO A 137 -18.85 8.69 8.08
CA PRO A 137 -19.98 9.40 8.64
C PRO A 137 -21.11 8.38 8.84
N THR A 138 -21.72 8.32 10.01
CA THR A 138 -22.76 7.34 10.39
C THR A 138 -24.02 7.38 9.50
N ASN A 139 -24.04 8.26 8.51
CA ASN A 139 -25.09 8.52 7.55
C ASN A 139 -24.69 8.20 6.09
N TRP A 140 -23.62 7.43 5.83
CA TRP A 140 -23.36 6.88 4.49
C TRP A 140 -24.41 5.82 4.13
N ASN A 141 -25.55 6.30 3.61
CA ASN A 141 -26.51 5.46 2.90
C ASN A 141 -25.86 5.03 1.59
N SER A 142 -25.26 3.84 1.59
CA SER A 142 -24.82 3.16 0.37
C SER A 142 -25.99 3.17 -0.62
N PRO A 143 -25.83 3.64 -1.87
CA PRO A 143 -26.76 3.27 -2.91
C PRO A 143 -26.63 1.75 -3.06
N ARG A 144 -27.57 1.01 -2.46
CA ARG A 144 -27.84 -0.35 -2.91
C ARG A 144 -28.36 -0.17 -4.32
N GLU A 145 -27.50 -0.40 -5.30
CA GLU A 145 -27.95 -0.68 -6.65
C GLU A 145 -28.95 -1.84 -6.57
N ASP A 146 -30.15 -1.56 -7.08
CA ASP A 146 -31.28 -2.47 -7.16
C ASP A 146 -30.91 -3.71 -7.98
N ALA A 147 -30.40 -4.75 -7.33
CA ALA A 147 -30.28 -6.09 -7.90
C ALA A 147 -31.62 -6.87 -7.89
N THR A 148 -32.75 -6.17 -7.91
CA THR A 148 -34.08 -6.77 -8.03
C THR A 148 -34.86 -6.15 -9.19
N ASN A 149 -34.39 -6.38 -10.41
CA ASN A 149 -35.24 -6.34 -11.60
C ASN A 149 -34.75 -7.37 -12.61
N ASN A 150 -35.05 -8.63 -12.33
CA ASN A 150 -35.11 -9.66 -13.36
C ASN A 150 -36.57 -10.15 -13.46
N PRO A 151 -37.43 -9.50 -14.27
CA PRO A 151 -38.76 -10.00 -14.54
C PRO A 151 -38.68 -10.81 -15.83
N MET A 152 -38.55 -12.13 -15.74
CA MET A 152 -39.11 -13.07 -16.72
C MET A 152 -39.01 -14.50 -16.22
N ASN A 153 -40.05 -14.95 -15.53
CA ASN A 153 -40.49 -16.33 -15.67
C ASN A 153 -42.02 -16.38 -15.49
N PRO A 154 -42.81 -16.48 -16.55
CA PRO A 154 -44.23 -16.76 -16.41
C PRO A 154 -44.42 -18.25 -16.11
N SER A 155 -44.96 -18.48 -14.90
CA SER A 155 -46.09 -19.35 -14.57
C SER A 155 -46.44 -20.49 -15.53
N GLY A 156 -46.54 -21.68 -14.93
CA GLY A 156 -46.96 -22.92 -15.57
C GLY A 156 -48.35 -22.90 -16.21
N GLY A 157 -48.52 -23.84 -17.13
CA GLY A 157 -49.79 -24.27 -17.68
C GLY A 157 -50.06 -25.73 -17.33
N SER A 158 -51.18 -25.93 -16.65
CA SER A 158 -51.77 -27.19 -16.23
C SER A 158 -52.42 -27.96 -17.39
N GLY A 159 -52.30 -29.29 -17.39
CA GLY A 159 -53.44 -30.22 -17.54
C GLY A 159 -53.97 -30.62 -18.94
N GLY A 160 -54.30 -31.91 -19.04
CA GLY A 160 -55.21 -32.53 -20.03
C GLY A 160 -54.48 -33.43 -21.04
N SER A 161 -54.81 -34.70 -21.25
CA SER A 161 -55.90 -35.58 -20.79
C SER A 161 -55.44 -37.03 -20.91
#